data_AF-A0A1B7NK73-F1
#
_entry.id   AF-A0A1B7NK73-F1
#
_cell.length_a   1.000
_cell.length_b   1.000
_cell.length_c   1.000
_cell.angle_alpha   90.00
_cell.angle_beta   90.00
_cell.angle_gamma   90.00
#
_symmetry.space_group_name_H-M   'P 1'
#
loop_
_entity.id
_entity.type
_entity.pdbx_description
1 polymer ?
#
loop_
_entity_poly.entity_id
_entity_poly.type
_entity_poly.pdbx_seq_one_letter_code
_entity_poly.pdbx_strand_id
1 'polypeptide(L)'
;GKVRETGSRAALQWRTQERARLRKALHRLTHGKNIFAYNNIRTNQVVYSFTRELEKNNVLSQLIYHGKKTVPATLRKDMWTPYFSLHFPSASLGLEAYRLLREFSMQRQLAPPIDMITASEDNEVLTRQRPRDPLEAEKWDEEWKSRMDQHQILNKKLRARVLMDQKATSVADVAAVLTLQEQKMKEAEEREAREADLEDGNEGEKEDANETGGKGEKKLSRKKRQRIQAAIKAQLKLEKETMEKISELESMLRVKIDPSLPPSEHHIVNDGEVKIFWMDLHNLQYAESWPKNVIHGQLKPVRGHIMGTELDLAAAETLALAGAPGAKAGDGEGVEQAGAGTGAGAGALAEAEAEAEAEAEKGKGDAPKEERSKSGLGKLKFW
;
A
#
# COMPACT_ATOMS: atom_id res chain seq x y z
N GLY A 1 48.84 -2.11 -5.09
CA GLY A 1 49.03 -1.33 -3.84
C GLY A 1 48.82 -2.23 -2.64
N LYS A 2 49.27 -1.83 -1.43
CA LYS A 2 49.09 -2.65 -0.22
C LYS A 2 47.60 -2.87 0.10
N VAL A 3 47.25 -4.06 0.61
CA VAL A 3 45.91 -4.36 1.12
C VAL A 3 45.62 -3.45 2.32
N ARG A 4 44.44 -2.82 2.36
CA ARG A 4 44.05 -1.92 3.46
C ARG A 4 43.66 -2.74 4.69
N GLU A 5 44.08 -2.28 5.88
CA GLU A 5 43.65 -2.85 7.15
C GLU A 5 42.13 -2.78 7.30
N THR A 6 41.52 -3.89 7.71
CA THR A 6 40.07 -4.12 7.68
C THR A 6 39.27 -3.20 8.62
N GLY A 7 39.87 -2.74 9.71
CA GLY A 7 39.30 -1.77 10.66
C GLY A 7 39.58 -0.30 10.32
N SER A 8 40.41 0.00 9.32
CA SER A 8 40.77 1.37 8.99
C SER A 8 39.56 2.18 8.50
N ARG A 9 39.49 3.48 8.84
CA ARG A 9 38.44 4.39 8.32
C ARG A 9 38.35 4.36 6.79
N ALA A 10 39.48 4.22 6.11
CA ALA A 10 39.56 4.10 4.65
C ALA A 10 39.02 2.77 4.08
N ALA A 11 39.03 1.68 4.86
CA ALA A 11 38.38 0.42 4.49
C ALA A 11 36.87 0.43 4.80
N LEU A 12 36.46 1.09 5.89
CA LEU A 12 35.04 1.28 6.24
C LEU A 12 34.33 2.21 5.23
N GLN A 13 34.96 3.32 4.86
CA GLN A 13 34.46 4.23 3.82
C GLN A 13 34.37 3.53 2.45
N TRP A 14 35.38 2.75 2.07
CA TRP A 14 35.37 1.90 0.88
C TRP A 14 34.15 0.97 0.92
N ARG A 15 34.08 0.01 1.86
CA ARG A 15 32.94 -0.91 2.02
C ARG A 15 31.56 -0.24 1.99
N THR A 16 31.44 0.99 2.50
CA THR A 16 30.19 1.77 2.43
C THR A 16 29.86 2.25 1.00
N GLN A 17 30.86 2.68 0.23
CA GLN A 17 30.73 3.00 -1.20
C GLN A 17 30.41 1.77 -2.04
N GLU A 18 31.11 0.64 -1.90
CA GLU A 18 30.75 -0.58 -2.65
C GLU A 18 29.34 -1.09 -2.29
N ARG A 19 28.94 -1.06 -1.00
CA ARG A 19 27.54 -1.35 -0.62
C ARG A 19 26.54 -0.40 -1.25
N ALA A 20 26.86 0.90 -1.38
CA ALA A 20 26.00 1.86 -2.08
C ALA A 20 25.94 1.60 -3.60
N ARG A 21 27.04 1.18 -4.22
CA ARG A 21 27.07 0.75 -5.64
C ARG A 21 26.24 -0.52 -5.86
N LEU A 22 26.39 -1.52 -5.00
CA LEU A 22 25.64 -2.78 -5.06
C LEU A 22 24.14 -2.51 -4.87
N ARG A 23 23.75 -1.73 -3.86
CA ARG A 23 22.35 -1.29 -3.68
C ARG A 23 21.82 -0.59 -4.94
N LYS A 24 22.59 0.34 -5.53
CA LYS A 24 22.19 1.04 -6.76
C LYS A 24 22.05 0.11 -7.98
N ALA A 25 22.89 -0.92 -8.09
CA ALA A 25 22.80 -1.92 -9.16
C ALA A 25 21.57 -2.85 -8.97
N LEU A 26 21.37 -3.38 -7.77
CA LEU A 26 20.19 -4.19 -7.42
C LEU A 26 18.88 -3.40 -7.58
N HIS A 27 18.87 -2.12 -7.16
CA HIS A 27 17.74 -1.23 -7.42
C HIS A 27 17.48 -1.12 -8.93
N ARG A 28 18.50 -0.99 -9.79
CA ARG A 28 18.31 -0.85 -11.24
C ARG A 28 17.59 -2.03 -11.90
N LEU A 29 17.73 -3.25 -11.36
CA LEU A 29 17.01 -4.45 -11.83
C LEU A 29 15.60 -4.61 -11.23
N THR A 30 15.37 -4.07 -10.04
CA THR A 30 14.11 -4.26 -9.27
C THR A 30 13.19 -3.04 -9.26
N HIS A 31 13.68 -1.88 -9.71
CA HIS A 31 12.97 -0.60 -9.74
C HIS A 31 11.76 -0.67 -10.67
N GLY A 32 10.57 -0.47 -10.10
CA GLY A 32 9.30 -0.61 -10.82
C GLY A 32 8.74 -2.03 -10.86
N LYS A 33 9.48 -3.08 -10.48
CA LYS A 33 8.91 -4.42 -10.28
C LYS A 33 8.26 -4.58 -8.92
N ASN A 34 8.80 -3.91 -7.90
CA ASN A 34 8.30 -3.97 -6.53
C ASN A 34 7.90 -2.57 -6.03
N ILE A 35 6.74 -2.45 -5.40
CA ILE A 35 6.31 -1.27 -4.63
C ILE A 35 6.12 -1.70 -3.16
N PHE A 36 6.55 -0.85 -2.23
CA PHE A 36 6.41 -1.05 -0.79
C PHE A 36 5.64 0.13 -0.20
N ALA A 37 4.49 -0.14 0.42
CA ALA A 37 3.69 0.85 1.13
C ALA A 37 3.97 0.79 2.64
N TYR A 38 4.02 1.97 3.25
CA TYR A 38 4.24 2.15 4.69
C TYR A 38 3.20 3.09 5.25
N ASN A 39 2.61 2.75 6.40
CA ASN A 39 1.67 3.59 7.11
C ASN A 39 2.33 4.24 8.34
N ASN A 40 1.91 5.46 8.65
CA ASN A 40 2.29 6.10 9.90
C ASN A 40 1.38 5.59 11.04
N ILE A 41 1.98 5.04 12.10
CA ILE A 41 1.25 4.40 13.23
C ILE A 41 0.28 5.38 13.92
N ARG A 42 0.54 6.70 13.84
CA ARG A 42 -0.22 7.73 14.58
C ARG A 42 -1.11 8.62 13.72
N THR A 43 -0.78 8.81 12.45
CA THR A 43 -1.55 9.68 11.54
C THR A 43 -2.24 8.91 10.42
N ASN A 44 -2.00 7.61 10.27
CA ASN A 44 -2.49 6.76 9.17
C ASN A 44 -2.16 7.27 7.76
N GLN A 45 -1.22 8.21 7.62
CA GLN A 45 -0.68 8.64 6.33
C GLN A 45 0.05 7.47 5.68
N VAL A 46 -0.15 7.28 4.37
CA VAL A 46 0.46 6.17 3.62
C VAL A 46 1.44 6.70 2.59
N VAL A 47 2.61 6.07 2.52
CA VAL A 47 3.73 6.49 1.67
C VAL A 47 4.26 5.29 0.90
N TYR A 48 4.48 5.49 -0.40
CA TYR A 48 4.94 4.46 -1.33
C TYR A 48 6.45 4.59 -1.60
N SER A 49 7.15 3.48 -1.80
CA SER A 49 8.54 3.48 -2.28
C SER A 49 8.85 2.27 -3.17
N PHE A 50 9.87 2.37 -4.02
CA PHE A 50 10.46 1.20 -4.71
C PHE A 50 11.48 0.44 -3.82
N THR A 51 11.66 0.86 -2.56
CA THR A 51 12.71 0.37 -1.66
C THR A 51 12.13 -0.17 -0.35
N ARG A 52 12.68 -1.30 0.14
CA ARG A 52 12.37 -1.84 1.50
C ARG A 52 12.93 -0.97 2.64
N GLU A 53 13.82 -0.04 2.34
CA GLU A 53 14.34 0.97 3.26
C GLU A 53 13.60 2.31 3.06
N LEU A 54 13.08 2.90 4.15
CA LEU A 54 12.49 4.24 4.14
C LEU A 54 13.56 5.34 4.00
N GLU A 55 13.56 6.02 2.86
CA GLU A 55 14.43 7.16 2.55
C GLU A 55 13.77 8.50 2.96
N LYS A 56 14.48 9.33 3.75
CA LYS A 56 13.96 10.62 4.27
C LYS A 56 13.34 11.50 3.17
N ASN A 57 14.03 11.65 2.05
CA ASN A 57 13.63 12.60 1.01
C ASN A 57 12.38 12.11 0.27
N ASN A 58 12.30 10.82 -0.07
CA ASN A 58 11.11 10.23 -0.68
C ASN A 58 9.89 10.38 0.24
N VAL A 59 10.00 9.95 1.51
CA VAL A 59 8.89 10.03 2.47
C VAL A 59 8.38 11.45 2.65
N LEU A 60 9.26 12.41 2.95
CA LEU A 60 8.83 13.79 3.20
C LEU A 60 8.27 14.48 1.95
N SER A 61 8.65 14.05 0.74
CA SER A 61 8.09 14.58 -0.53
C SER A 61 6.64 14.17 -0.81
N GLN A 62 6.10 13.19 -0.08
CA GLN A 62 4.73 12.69 -0.26
C GLN A 62 3.75 13.26 0.78
N LEU A 63 4.25 13.94 1.82
CA LEU A 63 3.42 14.46 2.91
C LEU A 63 2.98 15.91 2.63
N ILE A 64 1.72 16.06 2.24
CA ILE A 64 1.13 17.37 1.94
C ILE A 64 0.83 18.14 3.24
N TYR A 65 1.05 19.46 3.21
CA TYR A 65 0.88 20.32 4.37
C TYR A 65 -0.60 20.68 4.63
N HIS A 66 -1.23 19.92 5.51
CA HIS A 66 -2.62 20.18 5.96
C HIS A 66 -2.71 21.13 7.17
N GLY A 67 -1.57 21.59 7.71
CA GLY A 67 -1.50 22.53 8.83
C GLY A 67 -0.40 22.25 9.87
N LYS A 68 -0.37 23.03 10.95
CA LYS A 68 0.66 22.92 12.00
C LYS A 68 0.63 21.52 12.65
N LYS A 69 1.78 20.85 12.69
CA LYS A 69 2.01 19.46 13.16
C LYS A 69 1.48 18.33 12.24
N THR A 70 1.16 18.60 10.97
CA THR A 70 0.73 17.54 10.00
C THR A 70 1.90 16.91 9.25
N VAL A 71 2.96 17.66 8.98
CA VAL A 71 4.21 17.17 8.37
C VAL A 71 5.34 17.21 9.42
N PRO A 72 6.11 16.13 9.63
CA PRO A 72 7.25 16.11 10.53
C PRO A 72 8.50 16.72 9.88
N ALA A 73 9.31 17.44 10.66
CA ALA A 73 10.56 18.06 10.17
C ALA A 73 11.67 17.03 9.82
N THR A 74 11.60 15.83 10.38
CA THR A 74 12.55 14.73 10.16
C THR A 74 11.82 13.38 10.10
N LEU A 75 12.37 12.43 9.34
CA LEU A 75 11.84 11.07 9.27
C LEU A 75 12.15 10.31 10.57
N ARG A 76 11.13 10.15 11.43
CA ARG A 76 11.14 9.25 12.58
C ARG A 76 10.77 7.83 12.14
N LYS A 77 11.78 7.00 11.86
CA LYS A 77 11.60 5.62 11.36
C LYS A 77 10.77 4.74 12.29
N ASP A 78 10.83 5.00 13.58
CA ASP A 78 10.05 4.40 14.67
C ASP A 78 8.53 4.67 14.59
N MET A 79 8.08 5.66 13.81
CA MET A 79 6.66 6.00 13.63
C MET A 79 6.05 5.41 12.35
N TRP A 80 6.81 4.62 11.58
CA TRP A 80 6.38 4.03 10.32
C TRP A 80 6.46 2.51 10.36
N THR A 81 5.34 1.86 10.11
CA THR A 81 5.24 0.41 9.92
C THR A 81 5.18 0.08 8.43
N PRO A 82 5.72 -1.08 8.01
CA PRO A 82 5.34 -1.68 6.73
C PRO A 82 3.81 -1.88 6.70
N TYR A 83 3.18 -1.74 5.52
CA TYR A 83 1.73 -1.92 5.37
C TYR A 83 1.38 -3.03 4.37
N PHE A 84 1.83 -2.91 3.12
CA PHE A 84 1.76 -3.96 2.10
C PHE A 84 2.86 -3.80 1.05
N SER A 85 3.19 -4.86 0.31
CA SER A 85 3.99 -4.79 -0.93
C SER A 85 3.22 -5.27 -2.14
N LEU A 86 3.50 -4.65 -3.29
CA LEU A 86 2.99 -5.00 -4.61
C LEU A 86 4.14 -5.51 -5.47
N HIS A 87 3.94 -6.63 -6.15
CA HIS A 87 4.93 -7.28 -7.00
C HIS A 87 4.34 -7.49 -8.40
N PHE A 88 5.00 -6.93 -9.41
CA PHE A 88 4.60 -6.92 -10.81
C PHE A 88 5.61 -7.71 -11.67
N PRO A 89 5.16 -8.40 -12.74
CA PRO A 89 6.06 -9.15 -13.62
C PRO A 89 6.95 -8.20 -14.45
N SER A 90 6.32 -7.16 -15.03
CA SER A 90 6.99 -6.08 -15.75
C SER A 90 7.23 -4.84 -14.89
N ALA A 91 8.42 -4.25 -15.03
CA ALA A 91 8.75 -2.97 -14.43
C ALA A 91 7.93 -1.80 -14.98
N SER A 92 7.37 -1.89 -16.20
CA SER A 92 6.53 -0.82 -16.76
C SER A 92 5.20 -0.69 -15.99
N LEU A 93 4.58 -1.82 -15.65
CA LEU A 93 3.31 -1.88 -14.94
C LEU A 93 3.43 -1.28 -13.53
N GLY A 94 4.44 -1.67 -12.76
CA GLY A 94 4.64 -1.10 -11.42
C GLY A 94 5.17 0.34 -11.43
N LEU A 95 5.82 0.82 -12.50
CA LEU A 95 6.11 2.26 -12.67
C LEU A 95 4.84 3.08 -12.92
N GLU A 96 3.92 2.58 -13.76
CA GLU A 96 2.62 3.23 -13.98
C GLU A 96 1.75 3.17 -12.73
N ALA A 97 1.68 2.02 -12.06
CA ALA A 97 0.94 1.87 -10.81
C ALA A 97 1.46 2.82 -9.73
N TYR A 98 2.78 2.87 -9.49
CA TYR A 98 3.39 3.81 -8.54
C TYR A 98 3.09 5.28 -8.86
N ARG A 99 3.01 5.63 -10.15
CA ARG A 99 2.61 6.96 -10.59
C ARG A 99 1.14 7.23 -10.22
N LEU A 100 0.22 6.35 -10.62
CA LEU A 100 -1.21 6.50 -10.38
C LEU A 100 -1.54 6.53 -8.87
N LEU A 101 -0.96 5.63 -8.07
CA LEU A 101 -1.13 5.61 -6.61
C LEU A 101 -0.72 6.93 -5.94
N ARG A 102 0.32 7.60 -6.45
CA ARG A 102 0.76 8.91 -5.95
C ARG A 102 -0.09 10.06 -6.50
N GLU A 103 -0.59 9.97 -7.73
CA GLU A 103 -1.51 10.94 -8.32
C GLU A 103 -2.86 10.91 -7.60
N PHE A 104 -3.44 9.74 -7.32
CA PHE A 104 -4.69 9.57 -6.56
C PHE A 104 -4.56 10.04 -5.10
N SER A 105 -3.51 9.62 -4.38
CA SER A 105 -3.23 10.08 -3.01
C SER A 105 -3.03 11.60 -2.93
N MET A 106 -2.39 12.21 -3.93
CA MET A 106 -2.27 13.66 -4.04
C MET A 106 -3.61 14.33 -4.36
N GLN A 107 -4.41 13.77 -5.28
CA GLN A 107 -5.70 14.30 -5.68
C GLN A 107 -6.68 14.36 -4.51
N ARG A 108 -6.88 13.27 -3.74
CA ARG A 108 -7.76 13.29 -2.56
C ARG A 108 -7.30 14.27 -1.47
N GLN A 109 -6.00 14.52 -1.35
CA GLN A 109 -5.48 15.46 -0.36
C GLN A 109 -5.65 16.93 -0.75
N LEU A 110 -5.64 17.24 -2.06
CA LEU A 110 -5.78 18.62 -2.57
C LEU A 110 -7.24 18.97 -2.92
N ALA A 111 -7.99 18.01 -3.46
CA ALA A 111 -9.38 18.11 -3.85
C ALA A 111 -10.16 16.87 -3.32
N PRO A 112 -10.36 16.76 -2.00
CA PRO A 112 -11.19 15.71 -1.42
C PRO A 112 -12.64 15.81 -1.89
N PRO A 113 -13.39 14.69 -1.96
CA PRO A 113 -14.85 14.75 -2.08
C PRO A 113 -15.44 15.49 -0.87
N ILE A 114 -16.57 16.17 -1.08
CA ILE A 114 -17.20 17.02 -0.05
C ILE A 114 -17.54 16.18 1.18
N ASP A 115 -18.06 14.98 0.96
CA ASP A 115 -18.54 14.04 1.98
C ASP A 115 -17.45 13.64 3.00
N MET A 116 -16.19 13.55 2.54
CA MET A 116 -15.00 13.29 3.38
C MET A 116 -14.59 14.48 4.25
N ILE A 117 -15.04 15.70 3.93
CA ILE A 117 -14.72 16.91 4.71
C ILE A 117 -15.92 17.50 5.46
N THR A 118 -17.11 16.95 5.27
CA THR A 118 -18.31 17.22 6.09
C THR A 118 -18.38 16.31 7.31
N ALA A 119 -19.18 16.68 8.30
CA ALA A 119 -19.56 15.77 9.37
C ALA A 119 -20.52 14.68 8.84
N SER A 120 -20.19 13.41 9.04
CA SER A 120 -21.08 12.26 8.87
C SER A 120 -20.80 11.22 9.96
N GLU A 121 -21.74 10.31 10.22
CA GLU A 121 -21.58 9.24 11.23
C GLU A 121 -20.42 8.29 10.88
N ASP A 122 -20.19 8.04 9.58
CA ASP A 122 -19.14 7.15 9.05
C ASP A 122 -17.71 7.67 9.25
N ASN A 123 -17.53 8.93 9.68
CA ASN A 123 -16.22 9.51 9.92
C ASN A 123 -15.54 8.83 11.13
N GLU A 124 -14.67 7.85 10.89
CA GLU A 124 -13.82 7.21 11.92
C GLU A 124 -13.08 8.23 12.82
N VAL A 125 -12.74 9.40 12.29
CA VAL A 125 -12.09 10.47 13.05
C VAL A 125 -13.01 11.07 14.12
N LEU A 126 -14.32 11.11 13.90
CA LEU A 126 -15.31 11.55 14.88
C LEU A 126 -15.58 10.46 15.91
N THR A 127 -15.82 9.21 15.48
CA THR A 127 -16.11 8.09 16.40
C THR A 127 -14.95 7.84 17.38
N ARG A 128 -13.69 7.91 16.92
CA ARG A 128 -12.48 7.86 17.76
C ARG A 128 -12.30 9.05 18.74
N GLN A 129 -13.21 10.04 18.71
CA GLN A 129 -13.22 11.23 19.61
C GLN A 129 -14.50 11.36 20.45
N ARG A 130 -15.46 10.45 20.31
CA ARG A 130 -16.62 10.35 21.20
C ARG A 130 -16.12 10.06 22.63
N PRO A 131 -16.59 10.78 23.67
CA PRO A 131 -16.27 10.47 25.06
C PRO A 131 -16.61 9.02 25.44
N ARG A 132 -15.93 8.46 26.44
CA ARG A 132 -16.26 7.14 26.98
C ARG A 132 -17.34 7.18 28.06
N ASP A 133 -17.49 8.30 28.74
CA ASP A 133 -18.44 8.48 29.82
C ASP A 133 -19.85 8.74 29.23
N PRO A 134 -20.88 7.92 29.56
CA PRO A 134 -22.16 7.95 28.83
C PRO A 134 -22.82 9.32 28.75
N LEU A 135 -22.84 10.06 29.87
CA LEU A 135 -23.46 11.39 29.98
C LEU A 135 -22.69 12.51 29.25
N GLU A 136 -21.46 12.25 28.80
CA GLU A 136 -20.71 13.13 27.89
C GLU A 136 -20.85 12.65 26.44
N ALA A 137 -20.95 11.34 26.21
CA ALA A 137 -21.20 10.77 24.90
C ALA A 137 -22.57 11.23 24.33
N GLU A 138 -23.65 11.13 25.11
CA GLU A 138 -25.00 11.57 24.70
C GLU A 138 -25.03 13.03 24.24
N LYS A 139 -24.45 13.95 25.04
CA LYS A 139 -24.37 15.38 24.69
C LYS A 139 -23.51 15.65 23.46
N TRP A 140 -22.43 14.88 23.31
CA TRP A 140 -21.57 14.93 22.12
C TRP A 140 -22.34 14.45 20.88
N ASP A 141 -23.15 13.38 21.01
CA ASP A 141 -23.98 12.86 19.92
C ASP A 141 -25.05 13.87 19.51
N GLU A 142 -25.74 14.51 20.45
CA GLU A 142 -26.72 15.59 20.16
C GLU A 142 -26.08 16.79 19.43
N GLU A 143 -24.91 17.25 19.90
CA GLU A 143 -24.13 18.32 19.27
C GLU A 143 -23.67 17.97 17.85
N TRP A 144 -23.25 16.71 17.62
CA TRP A 144 -22.69 16.28 16.35
C TRP A 144 -23.75 15.88 15.33
N LYS A 145 -24.84 15.24 15.75
CA LYS A 145 -26.00 14.95 14.90
C LYS A 145 -26.53 16.23 14.24
N SER A 146 -26.72 17.27 15.05
CA SER A 146 -27.10 18.61 14.58
C SER A 146 -26.16 19.22 13.52
N ARG A 147 -24.89 18.79 13.46
CA ARG A 147 -23.90 19.20 12.45
C ARG A 147 -23.83 18.25 11.25
N MET A 148 -24.15 16.98 11.44
CA MET A 148 -24.23 15.94 10.42
C MET A 148 -25.46 16.15 9.53
N ASP A 149 -26.63 16.40 10.15
CA ASP A 149 -27.88 16.76 9.46
C ASP A 149 -27.75 18.04 8.61
N GLN A 150 -26.83 18.93 8.98
CA GLN A 150 -26.50 20.17 8.27
C GLN A 150 -25.33 20.02 7.27
N HIS A 151 -24.77 18.80 7.11
CA HIS A 151 -23.56 18.50 6.34
C HIS A 151 -22.43 19.53 6.57
N GLN A 152 -22.20 19.92 7.83
CA GLN A 152 -21.29 21.03 8.13
C GLN A 152 -19.83 20.64 7.89
N ILE A 153 -19.08 21.48 7.15
CA ILE A 153 -17.66 21.26 6.87
C ILE A 153 -16.84 21.25 8.18
N LEU A 154 -16.07 20.18 8.38
CA LEU A 154 -15.25 19.94 9.56
C LEU A 154 -14.23 21.06 9.82
N ASN A 155 -14.02 21.36 11.10
CA ASN A 155 -13.03 22.35 11.51
C ASN A 155 -11.61 21.99 11.02
N LYS A 156 -10.76 23.00 10.84
CA LYS A 156 -9.43 22.86 10.22
C LYS A 156 -8.53 21.78 10.85
N LYS A 157 -8.69 21.45 12.15
CA LYS A 157 -7.92 20.39 12.82
C LYS A 157 -8.48 18.99 12.53
N LEU A 158 -9.80 18.85 12.51
CA LEU A 158 -10.49 17.59 12.20
C LEU A 158 -10.32 17.23 10.73
N ARG A 159 -10.58 18.19 9.83
CA ARG A 159 -10.39 18.02 8.39
C ARG A 159 -8.95 17.61 8.04
N ALA A 160 -7.96 18.27 8.66
CA ALA A 160 -6.56 17.87 8.50
C ALA A 160 -6.25 16.46 9.03
N ARG A 161 -6.98 15.95 10.03
CA ARG A 161 -6.82 14.56 10.51
C ARG A 161 -7.47 13.57 9.55
N VAL A 162 -8.66 13.86 9.00
CA VAL A 162 -9.30 13.00 7.98
C VAL A 162 -8.43 12.90 6.72
N LEU A 163 -7.94 14.03 6.19
CA LEU A 163 -7.06 14.05 5.01
C LEU A 163 -5.68 13.39 5.24
N MET A 164 -5.30 13.15 6.50
CA MET A 164 -4.12 12.35 6.85
C MET A 164 -4.43 10.86 6.96
N ASP A 165 -5.67 10.45 7.29
CA ASP A 165 -6.03 9.03 7.43
C ASP A 165 -6.23 8.39 6.05
N GLN A 166 -5.15 7.84 5.52
CA GLN A 166 -5.04 7.31 4.16
C GLN A 166 -5.05 5.79 4.13
N LYS A 167 -5.17 5.13 5.30
CA LYS A 167 -5.05 3.67 5.45
C LYS A 167 -6.04 2.92 4.57
N ALA A 168 -7.34 3.22 4.69
CA ALA A 168 -8.39 2.63 3.87
C ALA A 168 -8.27 3.06 2.39
N THR A 169 -8.19 4.37 2.13
CA THR A 169 -8.21 4.89 0.76
C THR A 169 -7.00 4.47 -0.08
N SER A 170 -5.85 4.18 0.54
CA SER A 170 -4.69 3.62 -0.18
C SER A 170 -4.87 2.16 -0.61
N VAL A 171 -5.82 1.42 -0.02
CA VAL A 171 -6.17 0.06 -0.46
C VAL A 171 -7.16 0.12 -1.61
N ALA A 172 -8.20 0.95 -1.48
CA ALA A 172 -9.12 1.25 -2.58
C ALA A 172 -8.37 1.78 -3.83
N ASP A 173 -7.35 2.63 -3.63
CA ASP A 173 -6.44 3.08 -4.70
C ASP A 173 -5.75 1.91 -5.41
N VAL A 174 -5.23 0.92 -4.67
CA VAL A 174 -4.54 -0.23 -5.27
C VAL A 174 -5.51 -1.09 -6.07
N ALA A 175 -6.70 -1.38 -5.54
CA ALA A 175 -7.72 -2.09 -6.30
C ALA A 175 -8.11 -1.33 -7.59
N ALA A 176 -8.37 -0.03 -7.49
CA ALA A 176 -8.72 0.82 -8.64
C ALA A 176 -7.58 0.98 -9.67
N VAL A 177 -6.33 1.06 -9.24
CA VAL A 177 -5.17 1.09 -10.14
C VAL A 177 -5.00 -0.23 -10.88
N LEU A 178 -5.24 -1.36 -10.20
CA LEU A 178 -5.10 -2.69 -10.81
C LEU A 178 -6.25 -3.01 -11.77
N THR A 179 -7.50 -2.62 -11.47
CA THR A 179 -8.62 -2.77 -12.43
C THR A 179 -8.43 -1.87 -13.64
N LEU A 180 -7.94 -0.64 -13.48
CA LEU A 180 -7.55 0.23 -14.60
C LEU A 180 -6.38 -0.35 -15.43
N GLN A 181 -5.51 -1.18 -14.86
CA GLN A 181 -4.45 -1.88 -15.61
C GLN A 181 -5.00 -3.12 -16.34
N GLU A 182 -5.85 -3.92 -15.70
CA GLU A 182 -6.54 -5.06 -16.35
C GLU A 182 -7.38 -4.60 -17.55
N GLN A 183 -8.15 -3.50 -17.38
CA GLN A 183 -8.91 -2.87 -18.47
C GLN A 183 -8.02 -2.41 -19.63
N LYS A 184 -6.90 -1.73 -19.36
CA LYS A 184 -5.95 -1.29 -20.39
C LYS A 184 -5.27 -2.45 -21.12
N MET A 185 -4.96 -3.54 -20.43
CA MET A 185 -4.42 -4.75 -21.05
C MET A 185 -5.45 -5.35 -22.00
N LYS A 186 -6.69 -5.54 -21.54
CA LYS A 186 -7.79 -6.05 -22.38
C LYS A 186 -8.09 -5.14 -23.58
N GLU A 187 -8.12 -3.82 -23.40
CA GLU A 187 -8.28 -2.85 -24.50
C GLU A 187 -7.14 -2.89 -25.53
N ALA A 188 -5.93 -3.29 -25.11
CA ALA A 188 -4.79 -3.46 -26.01
C ALA A 188 -4.88 -4.79 -26.75
N GLU A 189 -5.21 -5.88 -26.07
CA GLU A 189 -5.43 -7.22 -26.64
C GLU A 189 -6.59 -7.21 -27.67
N GLU A 190 -7.74 -6.62 -27.31
CA GLU A 190 -8.87 -6.47 -28.24
C GLU A 190 -8.53 -5.59 -29.46
N ARG A 191 -7.54 -4.69 -29.34
CA ARG A 191 -7.08 -3.84 -30.45
C ARG A 191 -6.06 -4.58 -31.31
N GLU A 192 -5.16 -5.35 -30.72
CA GLU A 192 -4.19 -6.17 -31.44
C GLU A 192 -4.90 -7.29 -32.23
N ALA A 193 -5.95 -7.89 -31.67
CA ALA A 193 -6.85 -8.81 -32.40
C ALA A 193 -7.51 -8.12 -33.61
N ARG A 194 -8.12 -6.94 -33.41
CA ARG A 194 -8.72 -6.16 -34.51
C ARG A 194 -7.69 -5.71 -35.57
N GLU A 195 -6.46 -5.36 -35.17
CA GLU A 195 -5.37 -5.06 -36.11
C GLU A 195 -4.90 -6.32 -36.88
N ALA A 196 -5.01 -7.52 -36.30
CA ALA A 196 -4.66 -8.79 -36.94
C ALA A 196 -5.73 -9.27 -37.93
N ASP A 197 -7.02 -9.22 -37.57
CA ASP A 197 -8.15 -9.55 -38.48
C ASP A 197 -8.08 -8.71 -39.78
N LEU A 198 -7.68 -7.45 -39.65
CA LEU A 198 -7.47 -6.50 -40.76
C LEU A 198 -6.11 -6.66 -41.49
N GLU A 199 -5.14 -7.39 -40.93
CA GLU A 199 -3.89 -7.73 -41.62
C GLU A 199 -4.12 -8.99 -42.50
N ASP A 200 -4.79 -10.03 -41.98
CA ASP A 200 -5.15 -11.25 -42.72
C ASP A 200 -6.16 -10.99 -43.87
N GLY A 201 -7.22 -10.21 -43.61
CA GLY A 201 -8.20 -9.85 -44.63
C GLY A 201 -7.60 -9.09 -45.83
N ASN A 202 -6.47 -8.41 -45.64
CA ASN A 202 -5.76 -7.63 -46.68
C ASN A 202 -4.67 -8.47 -47.40
N GLU A 203 -4.46 -9.74 -47.06
CA GLU A 203 -3.55 -10.62 -47.80
C GLU A 203 -4.28 -11.38 -48.93
N GLY A 204 -5.62 -11.50 -48.87
CA GLY A 204 -6.46 -12.14 -49.90
C GLY A 204 -6.73 -11.29 -51.15
N GLU A 205 -6.95 -9.98 -51.00
CA GLU A 205 -7.24 -9.07 -52.13
C GLU A 205 -5.96 -8.34 -52.59
N LYS A 206 -5.18 -9.02 -53.44
CA LYS A 206 -4.02 -8.43 -54.17
C LYS A 206 -4.04 -8.66 -55.68
N GLU A 207 -5.22 -8.92 -56.24
CA GLU A 207 -5.49 -8.74 -57.66
C GLU A 207 -6.60 -7.69 -57.82
N ASP A 208 -6.35 -6.71 -58.70
CA ASP A 208 -7.27 -5.70 -59.23
C ASP A 208 -8.15 -4.84 -58.29
N ALA A 209 -7.57 -3.75 -57.76
CA ALA A 209 -8.28 -2.46 -57.68
C ALA A 209 -7.33 -1.24 -57.66
N ASN A 210 -7.69 -0.18 -58.38
CA ASN A 210 -7.10 1.16 -58.27
C ASN A 210 -8.17 2.13 -57.72
N GLU A 211 -7.73 3.22 -57.08
CA GLU A 211 -8.57 4.34 -56.60
C GLU A 211 -9.77 4.02 -55.67
N THR A 212 -9.61 4.22 -54.36
CA THR A 212 -10.43 5.20 -53.60
C THR A 212 -9.86 5.49 -52.19
N GLY A 213 -10.19 6.67 -51.65
CA GLY A 213 -9.57 7.23 -50.44
C GLY A 213 -10.15 6.73 -49.11
N GLY A 214 -9.77 5.54 -48.66
CA GLY A 214 -10.00 5.08 -47.29
C GLY A 214 -9.09 5.79 -46.26
N LYS A 215 -9.61 6.11 -45.07
CA LYS A 215 -8.81 6.63 -43.95
C LYS A 215 -7.95 5.51 -43.32
N GLY A 216 -6.85 5.17 -43.98
CA GLY A 216 -5.95 4.12 -43.50
C GLY A 216 -5.45 4.35 -42.07
N GLU A 217 -5.79 3.43 -41.17
CA GLU A 217 -5.23 3.40 -39.83
C GLU A 217 -3.71 3.16 -39.92
N LYS A 218 -2.96 3.84 -39.05
CA LYS A 218 -1.51 4.04 -39.25
C LYS A 218 -0.71 2.82 -38.81
N LYS A 219 -0.73 1.75 -39.64
CA LYS A 219 0.12 0.55 -39.50
C LYS A 219 1.50 0.95 -38.99
N LEU A 220 1.91 0.33 -37.88
CA LEU A 220 3.11 0.72 -37.14
C LEU A 220 4.36 0.58 -38.02
N SER A 221 4.76 1.70 -38.66
CA SER A 221 5.83 1.77 -39.66
C SER A 221 7.01 0.86 -39.31
N ARG A 222 7.58 0.18 -40.30
CA ARG A 222 8.74 -0.73 -40.17
C ARG A 222 9.87 -0.12 -39.31
N LYS A 223 10.06 1.20 -39.39
CA LYS A 223 11.00 2.01 -38.60
C LYS A 223 10.66 2.10 -37.09
N LYS A 224 9.38 2.05 -36.71
CA LYS A 224 8.90 1.94 -35.31
C LYS A 224 9.02 0.50 -34.80
N ARG A 225 8.58 -0.53 -35.55
CA ARG A 225 8.80 -1.96 -35.20
C ARG A 225 10.31 -2.23 -34.94
N GLN A 226 11.20 -1.73 -35.82
CA GLN A 226 12.67 -1.79 -35.63
C GLN A 226 13.18 -1.04 -34.39
N ARG A 227 12.68 0.17 -34.10
CA ARG A 227 13.06 0.94 -32.90
C ARG A 227 12.70 0.22 -31.60
N ILE A 228 11.53 -0.44 -31.55
CA ILE A 228 11.09 -1.23 -30.40
C ILE A 228 12.03 -2.43 -30.19
N GLN A 229 12.31 -3.21 -31.25
CA GLN A 229 13.26 -4.32 -31.16
C GLN A 229 14.68 -3.88 -30.76
N ALA A 230 15.14 -2.72 -31.22
CA ALA A 230 16.42 -2.15 -30.81
C ALA A 230 16.43 -1.72 -29.33
N ALA A 231 15.33 -1.16 -28.83
CA ALA A 231 15.18 -0.79 -27.41
C ALA A 231 15.17 -2.03 -26.50
N ILE A 232 14.44 -3.09 -26.87
CA ILE A 232 14.43 -4.37 -26.14
C ILE A 232 15.83 -4.99 -26.10
N LYS A 233 16.54 -5.05 -27.23
CA LYS A 233 17.93 -5.55 -27.29
C LYS A 233 18.89 -4.70 -26.45
N ALA A 234 18.69 -3.38 -26.42
CA ALA A 234 19.47 -2.48 -25.57
C ALA A 234 19.19 -2.72 -24.08
N GLN A 235 17.93 -2.91 -23.67
CA GLN A 235 17.55 -3.26 -22.29
C GLN A 235 18.15 -4.60 -21.85
N LEU A 236 18.00 -5.66 -22.65
CA LEU A 236 18.57 -6.98 -22.34
C LEU A 236 20.11 -6.96 -22.21
N LYS A 237 20.80 -6.11 -23.01
CA LYS A 237 22.25 -5.89 -22.83
C LYS A 237 22.54 -5.13 -21.53
N LEU A 238 21.75 -4.10 -21.23
CA LEU A 238 21.87 -3.28 -20.02
C LEU A 238 21.70 -4.09 -18.74
N GLU A 239 20.77 -5.05 -18.75
CA GLU A 239 20.49 -5.97 -17.64
C GLU A 239 21.64 -6.95 -17.42
N LYS A 240 22.16 -7.58 -18.49
CA LYS A 240 23.37 -8.43 -18.42
C LYS A 240 24.57 -7.66 -17.88
N GLU A 241 24.82 -6.46 -18.42
CA GLU A 241 25.85 -5.54 -17.92
C GLU A 241 25.67 -5.14 -16.45
N THR A 242 24.46 -5.25 -15.88
CA THR A 242 24.24 -5.01 -14.44
C THR A 242 24.35 -6.27 -13.59
N MET A 243 23.93 -7.43 -14.09
CA MET A 243 24.13 -8.72 -13.42
C MET A 243 25.62 -9.02 -13.25
N GLU A 244 26.42 -8.78 -14.28
CA GLU A 244 27.89 -8.87 -14.24
C GLU A 244 28.45 -7.98 -13.10
N LYS A 245 28.09 -6.69 -13.08
CA LYS A 245 28.53 -5.73 -12.05
C LYS A 245 28.03 -6.06 -10.64
N ILE A 246 26.92 -6.77 -10.50
CA ILE A 246 26.42 -7.27 -9.21
C ILE A 246 27.29 -8.42 -8.72
N SER A 247 27.56 -9.42 -9.56
CA SER A 247 28.43 -10.56 -9.21
C SER A 247 29.87 -10.13 -8.88
N GLU A 248 30.41 -9.14 -9.60
CA GLU A 248 31.68 -8.47 -9.27
C GLU A 248 31.63 -7.90 -7.84
N LEU A 249 30.63 -7.06 -7.52
CA LEU A 249 30.52 -6.38 -6.23
C LEU A 249 30.26 -7.34 -5.06
N GLU A 250 29.49 -8.41 -5.28
CA GLU A 250 29.26 -9.48 -4.30
C GLU A 250 30.55 -10.23 -3.98
N SER A 251 31.33 -10.60 -5.01
CA SER A 251 32.64 -11.24 -4.84
C SER A 251 33.63 -10.36 -4.07
N MET A 252 33.67 -9.05 -4.35
CA MET A 252 34.53 -8.07 -3.68
C MET A 252 34.12 -7.85 -2.21
N LEU A 253 32.82 -7.81 -1.92
CA LEU A 253 32.29 -7.60 -0.57
C LEU A 253 32.31 -8.88 0.28
N ARG A 254 32.45 -10.07 -0.33
CA ARG A 254 32.23 -11.39 0.28
C ARG A 254 30.84 -11.54 0.91
N VAL A 255 29.87 -10.80 0.39
CA VAL A 255 28.46 -10.91 0.79
C VAL A 255 27.77 -11.70 -0.30
N LYS A 256 27.47 -12.97 -0.01
CA LYS A 256 26.57 -13.78 -0.81
C LYS A 256 25.15 -13.24 -0.63
N ILE A 257 24.68 -12.45 -1.59
CA ILE A 257 23.25 -12.35 -1.89
C ILE A 257 23.04 -13.43 -2.95
N ASP A 258 22.98 -14.70 -2.56
CA ASP A 258 23.00 -15.82 -3.53
C ASP A 258 21.83 -15.65 -4.53
N PRO A 259 22.09 -15.33 -5.81
CA PRO A 259 21.02 -15.06 -6.79
C PRO A 259 20.31 -16.35 -7.24
N SER A 260 20.84 -17.50 -6.80
CA SER A 260 20.29 -18.84 -6.97
C SER A 260 19.49 -19.33 -5.75
N LEU A 261 19.45 -18.58 -4.63
CA LEU A 261 18.34 -18.71 -3.69
C LEU A 261 17.18 -17.93 -4.29
N PRO A 262 16.10 -18.58 -4.75
CA PRO A 262 14.98 -17.85 -5.32
C PRO A 262 14.43 -16.87 -4.27
N PRO A 263 14.05 -15.64 -4.64
CA PRO A 263 13.21 -14.83 -3.75
C PRO A 263 11.95 -15.67 -3.49
N SER A 264 11.76 -16.09 -2.23
CA SER A 264 10.91 -17.22 -1.80
C SER A 264 9.71 -17.44 -2.72
N GLU A 265 9.68 -18.58 -3.44
CA GLU A 265 9.07 -18.81 -4.76
C GLU A 265 7.82 -18.00 -5.09
N HIS A 266 6.91 -17.88 -4.14
CA HIS A 266 5.79 -16.94 -4.08
C HIS A 266 6.09 -15.50 -4.60
N HIS A 267 7.31 -14.97 -4.44
CA HIS A 267 7.73 -13.65 -4.93
C HIS A 267 8.00 -13.60 -6.45
N ILE A 268 8.13 -14.75 -7.12
CA ILE A 268 8.18 -14.83 -8.58
C ILE A 268 6.75 -14.59 -9.08
N VAL A 269 6.56 -13.59 -9.93
CA VAL A 269 5.26 -13.20 -10.48
C VAL A 269 5.19 -13.69 -11.92
N ASN A 270 4.15 -14.45 -12.28
CA ASN A 270 3.94 -14.91 -13.64
C ASN A 270 3.45 -13.74 -14.52
N ASP A 271 3.64 -13.83 -15.84
CA ASP A 271 3.11 -12.82 -16.74
C ASP A 271 1.57 -12.75 -16.64
N GLY A 272 1.03 -11.55 -16.48
CA GLY A 272 -0.39 -11.28 -16.24
C GLY A 272 -0.81 -11.23 -14.76
N GLU A 273 -0.13 -11.94 -13.85
CA GLU A 273 -0.41 -11.89 -12.41
C GLU A 273 0.08 -10.60 -11.75
N VAL A 274 -0.52 -10.22 -10.60
CA VAL A 274 0.06 -9.26 -9.66
C VAL A 274 -0.04 -9.83 -8.24
N LYS A 275 1.06 -9.80 -7.48
CA LYS A 275 1.10 -10.38 -6.11
C LYS A 275 1.13 -9.28 -5.06
N ILE A 276 0.24 -9.37 -4.08
CA ILE A 276 0.13 -8.41 -2.98
C ILE A 276 0.35 -9.12 -1.65
N PHE A 277 1.37 -8.69 -0.91
CA PHE A 277 1.66 -9.22 0.43
C PHE A 277 1.34 -8.19 1.51
N TRP A 278 0.42 -8.55 2.39
CA TRP A 278 -0.17 -7.70 3.42
C TRP A 278 0.51 -7.94 4.78
N MET A 279 0.69 -6.93 5.61
CA MET A 279 1.09 -7.16 7.02
C MET A 279 -0.06 -7.69 7.88
N ASP A 280 -1.30 -7.39 7.49
CA ASP A 280 -2.54 -7.75 8.17
C ASP A 280 -3.65 -7.90 7.10
N LEU A 281 -4.38 -9.01 7.14
CA LEU A 281 -5.36 -9.38 6.10
C LEU A 281 -6.71 -8.65 6.23
N HIS A 282 -7.04 -8.08 7.39
CA HIS A 282 -8.29 -7.32 7.53
C HIS A 282 -8.32 -6.10 6.60
N ASN A 283 -7.16 -5.60 6.19
CA ASN A 283 -7.04 -4.48 5.26
C ASN A 283 -7.57 -4.78 3.84
N LEU A 284 -7.72 -6.05 3.43
CA LEU A 284 -8.36 -6.39 2.14
C LEU A 284 -9.81 -5.86 2.07
N GLN A 285 -10.48 -5.71 3.21
CA GLN A 285 -11.88 -5.27 3.33
C GLN A 285 -12.09 -3.79 2.96
N TYR A 286 -11.01 -3.00 2.84
CA TYR A 286 -11.09 -1.59 2.43
C TYR A 286 -11.26 -1.38 0.91
N ALA A 287 -11.35 -2.45 0.12
CA ALA A 287 -11.71 -2.40 -1.29
C ALA A 287 -12.90 -3.33 -1.56
N GLU A 288 -13.89 -2.80 -2.29
CA GLU A 288 -15.16 -3.48 -2.59
C GLU A 288 -14.97 -4.73 -3.48
N SER A 289 -13.98 -4.69 -4.38
CA SER A 289 -13.65 -5.77 -5.30
C SER A 289 -12.17 -5.75 -5.66
N TRP A 290 -11.69 -6.88 -6.18
CA TRP A 290 -10.30 -7.09 -6.61
C TRP A 290 -10.29 -7.77 -7.99
N PRO A 291 -9.40 -7.37 -8.92
CA PRO A 291 -9.33 -8.01 -10.24
C PRO A 291 -8.77 -9.43 -10.15
N LYS A 292 -9.17 -10.31 -11.07
CA LYS A 292 -9.01 -11.77 -10.92
C LYS A 292 -7.57 -12.24 -11.00
N ASN A 293 -6.68 -11.42 -11.54
CA ASN A 293 -5.24 -11.68 -11.65
C ASN A 293 -4.44 -11.33 -10.37
N VAL A 294 -5.10 -10.86 -9.30
CA VAL A 294 -4.45 -10.45 -8.06
C VAL A 294 -4.38 -11.61 -7.07
N ILE A 295 -3.17 -12.00 -6.71
CA ILE A 295 -2.90 -13.04 -5.70
C ILE A 295 -2.51 -12.36 -4.39
N HIS A 296 -3.25 -12.66 -3.32
CA HIS A 296 -3.04 -12.11 -1.98
C HIS A 296 -2.25 -13.10 -1.11
N GLY A 297 -1.41 -12.58 -0.21
CA GLY A 297 -0.75 -13.35 0.85
C GLY A 297 -0.40 -12.48 2.05
N GLN A 298 0.02 -13.09 3.17
CA GLN A 298 0.44 -12.36 4.37
C GLN A 298 1.96 -12.39 4.57
N LEU A 299 2.55 -11.25 4.94
CA LEU A 299 3.93 -11.11 5.41
C LEU A 299 3.99 -11.47 6.90
N LYS A 300 5.05 -12.14 7.35
CA LYS A 300 5.29 -12.34 8.79
C LYS A 300 5.47 -10.99 9.50
N PRO A 301 4.88 -10.78 10.69
CA PRO A 301 4.97 -9.51 11.42
C PRO A 301 6.38 -9.23 11.95
N VAL A 302 7.13 -8.39 11.24
CA VAL A 302 8.46 -7.90 11.66
C VAL A 302 8.33 -6.70 12.61
N ARG A 303 9.04 -6.73 13.75
CA ARG A 303 9.08 -5.63 14.76
C ARG A 303 9.87 -4.37 14.31
N GLY A 304 9.87 -4.02 13.02
CA GLY A 304 10.73 -2.94 12.50
C GLY A 304 10.21 -2.26 11.23
N HIS A 305 10.75 -1.08 10.93
CA HIS A 305 10.37 -0.24 9.80
C HIS A 305 10.87 -0.75 8.42
N ILE A 306 11.54 -1.90 8.37
CA ILE A 306 12.03 -2.55 7.15
C ILE A 306 11.08 -3.72 6.86
N MET A 307 10.52 -3.76 5.66
CA MET A 307 9.57 -4.80 5.28
C MET A 307 10.29 -6.14 5.07
N GLY A 308 9.69 -7.22 5.55
CA GLY A 308 10.26 -8.56 5.49
C GLY A 308 10.29 -9.20 4.10
N THR A 309 10.89 -10.39 4.04
CA THR A 309 10.90 -11.32 2.90
C THR A 309 10.15 -12.63 3.20
N GLU A 310 9.77 -12.85 4.46
CA GLU A 310 9.10 -14.07 4.88
C GLU A 310 7.59 -13.90 4.84
N LEU A 311 6.92 -14.87 4.21
CA LEU A 311 5.47 -14.98 4.19
C LEU A 311 5.00 -15.85 5.34
N ASP A 312 3.81 -15.57 5.85
CA ASP A 312 3.09 -16.43 6.77
C ASP A 312 2.25 -17.43 5.96
N LEU A 313 2.83 -18.60 5.70
CA LEU A 313 2.24 -19.61 4.82
C LEU A 313 0.91 -20.13 5.34
N ALA A 314 0.76 -20.27 6.67
CA ALA A 314 -0.50 -20.69 7.29
C ALA A 314 -1.65 -19.69 7.03
N ALA A 315 -1.34 -18.40 6.93
CA ALA A 315 -2.31 -17.37 6.57
C ALA A 315 -2.51 -17.20 5.05
N ALA A 316 -1.64 -17.78 4.22
CA ALA A 316 -1.87 -17.88 2.78
C ALA A 316 -2.81 -19.05 2.44
N GLU A 317 -2.72 -20.17 3.16
CA GLU A 317 -3.63 -21.31 3.01
C GLU A 317 -5.08 -20.95 3.40
N THR A 318 -5.28 -20.17 4.47
CA THR A 318 -6.64 -19.71 4.85
C THR A 318 -7.26 -18.75 3.82
N LEU A 319 -6.47 -17.90 3.17
CA LEU A 319 -6.94 -17.08 2.03
C LEU A 319 -7.38 -17.94 0.85
N ALA A 320 -6.61 -18.97 0.49
CA ALA A 320 -6.92 -19.86 -0.61
C ALA A 320 -8.22 -20.65 -0.39
N LEU A 321 -8.53 -20.98 0.88
CA LEU A 321 -9.77 -21.67 1.27
C LEU A 321 -10.98 -20.73 1.44
N ALA A 322 -10.77 -19.48 1.89
CA ALA A 322 -11.85 -18.52 2.12
C ALA A 322 -12.28 -17.77 0.84
N GLY A 323 -11.37 -17.59 -0.11
CA GLY A 323 -11.55 -16.75 -1.29
C GLY A 323 -11.41 -15.25 -0.97
N ALA A 324 -10.99 -14.46 -1.96
CA ALA A 324 -10.98 -12.99 -1.83
C ALA A 324 -12.43 -12.45 -1.76
N PRO A 325 -12.75 -11.48 -0.90
CA PRO A 325 -14.14 -11.13 -0.54
C PRO A 325 -15.00 -10.54 -1.68
N GLY A 326 -14.44 -10.28 -2.87
CA GLY A 326 -15.17 -9.86 -4.07
C GLY A 326 -15.36 -10.96 -5.14
N ALA A 327 -14.86 -12.18 -4.94
CA ALA A 327 -14.75 -13.19 -6.00
C ALA A 327 -16.07 -13.95 -6.35
N LYS A 328 -17.24 -13.45 -5.94
CA LYS A 328 -18.54 -14.03 -6.33
C LYS A 328 -18.95 -13.53 -7.72
N ALA A 329 -18.70 -14.35 -8.74
CA ALA A 329 -19.42 -14.25 -10.00
C ALA A 329 -20.92 -14.47 -9.72
N GLY A 330 -21.77 -13.59 -10.26
CA GLY A 330 -23.21 -13.69 -10.17
C GLY A 330 -23.80 -14.40 -11.38
N ASP A 331 -23.88 -15.72 -11.33
CA ASP A 331 -24.73 -16.51 -12.23
C ASP A 331 -26.07 -16.76 -11.53
N GLY A 332 -27.17 -16.41 -12.21
CA GLY A 332 -28.50 -16.34 -11.62
C GLY A 332 -29.45 -17.42 -12.12
N GLU A 333 -29.59 -18.50 -11.36
CA GLU A 333 -30.75 -19.40 -11.39
C GLU A 333 -31.19 -19.66 -9.92
N GLY A 334 -32.46 -19.83 -9.60
CA GLY A 334 -33.62 -19.95 -10.51
C GLY A 334 -34.61 -21.02 -10.06
N VAL A 335 -34.75 -21.26 -8.76
CA VAL A 335 -35.59 -22.34 -8.21
C VAL A 335 -36.54 -21.82 -7.14
N GLU A 336 -37.82 -21.80 -7.45
CA GLU A 336 -38.88 -21.80 -6.44
C GLU A 336 -39.01 -23.20 -5.81
N GLN A 337 -39.19 -23.27 -4.49
CA GLN A 337 -40.21 -24.16 -3.93
C GLN A 337 -40.61 -23.75 -2.51
N ALA A 338 -41.82 -24.15 -2.11
CA ALA A 338 -42.53 -23.51 -1.00
C ALA A 338 -42.66 -24.40 0.26
N GLY A 339 -42.58 -23.74 1.41
CA GLY A 339 -43.71 -23.73 2.36
C GLY A 339 -44.03 -24.98 3.20
N ALA A 340 -43.32 -25.15 4.32
CA ALA A 340 -43.85 -25.65 5.61
C ALA A 340 -42.79 -25.36 6.71
N GLY A 341 -43.11 -25.12 7.99
CA GLY A 341 -44.41 -24.99 8.66
C GLY A 341 -44.29 -25.40 10.14
N THR A 342 -44.87 -24.62 11.07
CA THR A 342 -44.81 -24.80 12.56
C THR A 342 -43.41 -24.78 13.21
N GLY A 343 -43.23 -24.44 14.50
CA GLY A 343 -44.17 -23.82 15.46
C GLY A 343 -43.80 -24.12 16.94
N ALA A 344 -43.81 -23.09 17.80
CA ALA A 344 -43.51 -23.13 19.25
C ALA A 344 -42.05 -23.56 19.63
N GLY A 345 -41.53 -23.27 20.83
CA GLY A 345 -42.00 -22.41 21.93
C GLY A 345 -41.23 -22.65 23.25
N ALA A 346 -41.22 -21.66 24.16
CA ALA A 346 -40.53 -21.66 25.48
C ALA A 346 -38.98 -21.79 25.46
N GLY A 347 -38.23 -21.45 26.52
CA GLY A 347 -38.60 -20.71 27.75
C GLY A 347 -37.93 -21.19 29.05
N ALA A 348 -36.75 -20.64 29.39
CA ALA A 348 -36.08 -20.60 30.70
C ALA A 348 -34.90 -19.59 30.59
N LEU A 349 -34.52 -18.70 31.53
CA LEU A 349 -34.62 -18.56 33.00
C LEU A 349 -33.73 -19.47 33.87
N ALA A 350 -32.52 -18.96 34.13
CA ALA A 350 -31.63 -19.12 35.30
C ALA A 350 -30.53 -18.05 35.09
N GLU A 351 -30.29 -17.01 35.90
CA GLU A 351 -30.44 -16.82 37.35
C GLU A 351 -29.62 -17.79 38.19
N ALA A 352 -28.52 -17.27 38.74
CA ALA A 352 -27.64 -17.91 39.73
C ALA A 352 -26.83 -16.81 40.45
N GLU A 353 -27.44 -16.16 41.45
CA GLU A 353 -26.71 -15.35 42.43
C GLU A 353 -26.09 -16.25 43.50
N ALA A 354 -24.91 -15.88 44.00
CA ALA A 354 -24.35 -16.38 45.26
C ALA A 354 -23.29 -15.39 45.79
N GLU A 355 -23.53 -14.85 46.98
CA GLU A 355 -22.61 -13.93 47.68
C GLU A 355 -21.66 -14.69 48.63
N ALA A 356 -20.53 -14.06 49.01
CA ALA A 356 -19.94 -14.16 50.36
C ALA A 356 -18.76 -13.17 50.55
N GLU A 357 -18.93 -12.23 51.49
CA GLU A 357 -17.98 -11.74 52.54
C GLU A 357 -16.51 -11.39 52.15
N ALA A 358 -15.95 -10.21 52.48
CA ALA A 358 -15.76 -9.54 53.79
C ALA A 358 -14.80 -10.29 54.74
N GLU A 359 -13.93 -9.68 55.56
CA GLU A 359 -13.69 -8.27 55.93
C GLU A 359 -12.47 -7.65 55.16
N ALA A 360 -11.61 -6.69 55.55
CA ALA A 360 -11.29 -6.03 56.83
C ALA A 360 -10.71 -4.59 56.67
N GLU A 361 -10.16 -4.00 57.75
CA GLU A 361 -10.00 -2.55 57.96
C GLU A 361 -8.57 -1.94 58.05
N LYS A 362 -8.55 -0.59 57.87
CA LYS A 362 -7.75 0.45 58.58
C LYS A 362 -6.23 0.61 58.33
N GLY A 363 -5.86 1.87 58.05
CA GLY A 363 -4.47 2.35 58.03
C GLY A 363 -4.33 3.87 57.78
N LYS A 364 -4.65 4.70 58.78
CA LYS A 364 -4.46 6.18 58.73
C LYS A 364 -3.00 6.61 58.53
N GLY A 365 -2.78 7.74 57.87
CA GLY A 365 -1.50 8.48 57.91
C GLY A 365 -1.62 9.87 57.26
N ASP A 366 -1.27 10.93 58.00
CA ASP A 366 -1.42 12.33 57.57
C ASP A 366 -0.24 12.87 56.75
N ALA A 367 -0.48 13.98 56.03
CA ALA A 367 0.55 14.77 55.35
C ALA A 367 1.32 15.69 56.34
N PRO A 368 2.43 16.30 55.91
CA PRO A 368 2.32 17.74 55.61
C PRO A 368 3.04 18.18 54.33
N LYS A 369 2.99 19.50 54.08
CA LYS A 369 3.59 20.19 52.92
C LYS A 369 4.92 20.86 53.32
N GLU A 370 5.91 20.77 52.45
CA GLU A 370 6.99 21.76 52.30
C GLU A 370 7.21 21.95 50.78
N GLU A 371 7.04 23.14 50.22
CA GLU A 371 7.85 24.38 50.30
C GLU A 371 8.79 24.53 49.10
N ARG A 372 8.81 25.74 48.58
CA ARG A 372 9.32 26.11 47.25
C ARG A 372 10.83 25.94 47.13
N SER A 373 11.30 25.62 45.91
CA SER A 373 12.51 26.24 45.39
C SER A 373 12.26 26.83 44.00
N LYS A 374 12.78 28.04 43.76
CA LYS A 374 12.71 28.73 42.46
C LYS A 374 14.10 28.70 41.81
N SER A 375 14.24 28.06 40.67
CA SER A 375 15.31 28.34 39.72
C SER A 375 14.83 28.08 38.29
N GLY A 376 15.33 28.76 37.27
CA GLY A 376 16.34 29.82 37.33
C GLY A 376 17.11 30.02 36.02
N LEU A 377 16.87 29.19 35.01
CA LEU A 377 17.42 29.34 33.66
C LEU A 377 16.28 29.39 32.63
N GLY A 378 16.40 30.10 31.52
CA GLY A 378 17.54 30.91 31.07
C GLY A 378 17.48 31.04 29.55
N LYS A 379 17.19 32.24 29.03
CA LYS A 379 16.91 32.43 27.59
C LYS A 379 18.18 32.25 26.75
N LEU A 380 18.38 31.08 26.17
CA LEU A 380 19.35 30.88 25.10
C LEU A 380 18.71 31.19 23.74
N LYS A 381 18.93 32.42 23.27
CA LYS A 381 18.86 32.73 21.84
C LYS A 381 20.19 32.32 21.21
N PHE A 382 20.16 31.56 20.14
CA PHE A 382 21.25 31.50 19.17
C PHE A 382 20.89 32.30 17.92
N TRP A 383 21.92 32.76 17.23
CA TRP A 383 21.85 33.48 15.95
C TRP A 383 21.58 32.52 14.80
#